data_AF-A0A850YST0-F1
#
_entry.id   AF-A0A850YST0-F1
#
_cell.length_a   1.000
_cell.length_b   1.000
_cell.length_c   1.000
_cell.angle_alpha   90.00
_cell.angle_beta   90.00
_cell.angle_gamma   90.00
#
_symmetry.space_group_name_H-M   'P 1'
#
loop_
_entity.id
_entity.type
_entity.pdbx_description
1 polymer ?
#
loop_
_entity_poly.entity_id
_entity_poly.type
_entity_poly.pdbx_seq_one_letter_code
_entity_poly.pdbx_strand_id
1 'polypeptide(L)'
;TVMLQPFDYDPNEKSKHKFMVQTTYAPPNITDMEAVWKEAKPDELMDSKLRCVFEMPNENDKLNDIDASKSAPVLNTSKQDGPMPKPHSVSLNDTETRKLVEECKRLQAEIMKLTDENRHLRDEGLRLRKVAHSDKSGSPTALALRDNGSNSLPSLLVVIAAIFIGFFLGKFIL
;
A
#
# COMPACT_ATOMS: atom_id res chain seq x y z
N THR A 1 4.07 10.94 -4.16
CA THR A 1 3.89 10.47 -5.55
C THR A 1 5.21 10.66 -6.27
N VAL A 2 5.56 9.78 -7.22
CA VAL A 2 6.78 9.91 -8.02
C VAL A 2 6.37 10.49 -9.38
N MET A 3 7.01 11.60 -9.77
CA MET A 3 6.74 12.28 -11.03
C MET A 3 8.07 12.50 -11.74
N LEU A 4 8.12 12.14 -13.02
CA LEU A 4 9.29 12.34 -13.86
C LEU A 4 9.25 13.77 -14.42
N GLN A 5 10.34 14.52 -14.26
CA GLN A 5 10.44 15.81 -14.93
C GLN A 5 10.56 15.61 -16.44
N PRO A 6 10.02 16.51 -17.27
CA PRO A 6 10.16 16.42 -18.73
C PRO A 6 11.64 16.36 -19.14
N PHE A 7 11.95 15.49 -20.10
CA PHE A 7 13.28 15.32 -20.67
C PHE A 7 13.17 14.76 -22.10
N ASP A 8 14.24 14.87 -22.87
CA ASP A 8 14.32 14.30 -24.22
C ASP A 8 14.60 12.79 -24.14
N TYR A 9 13.67 11.97 -24.62
CA TYR A 9 13.80 10.52 -24.60
C TYR A 9 14.67 10.00 -25.76
N ASP A 10 15.77 9.31 -25.44
CA ASP A 10 16.59 8.57 -26.41
C ASP A 10 16.41 7.05 -26.21
N PRO A 11 15.83 6.30 -27.17
CA PRO A 11 15.63 4.86 -27.07
C PRO A 11 16.94 4.05 -27.03
N ASN A 12 18.08 4.63 -27.46
CA ASN A 12 19.38 4.00 -27.37
C ASN A 12 20.04 4.20 -26.01
N GLU A 13 19.51 5.11 -25.20
CA GLU A 13 19.99 5.31 -23.84
C GLU A 13 19.50 4.17 -22.94
N LYS A 14 20.44 3.35 -22.48
CA LYS A 14 20.13 2.35 -21.45
C LYS A 14 19.71 3.10 -20.18
N SER A 15 18.45 2.94 -19.77
CA SER A 15 17.92 3.57 -18.55
C SER A 15 18.74 3.13 -17.33
N LYS A 16 19.57 4.03 -16.82
CA LYS A 16 20.49 3.79 -15.68
C LYS A 16 19.94 4.27 -14.35
N HIS A 17 18.80 4.96 -14.35
CA HIS A 17 18.20 5.52 -13.15
C HIS A 17 17.80 4.42 -12.18
N LYS A 18 18.16 4.59 -10.92
CA LYS A 18 17.82 3.69 -9.83
C LYS A 18 17.17 4.48 -8.71
N PHE A 19 16.06 3.98 -8.21
CA PHE A 19 15.50 4.42 -6.93
C PHE A 19 15.98 3.47 -5.84
N MET A 20 16.22 4.03 -4.65
CA MET A 20 16.47 3.25 -3.46
C MET A 20 15.40 3.63 -2.44
N VAL A 21 14.68 2.63 -1.96
CA VAL A 21 13.75 2.77 -0.84
C VAL A 21 14.43 2.17 0.36
N GLN A 22 14.79 3.03 1.31
CA GLN A 22 15.40 2.64 2.57
C GLN A 22 14.33 2.66 3.66
N THR A 23 14.30 1.60 4.46
CA THR A 23 13.31 1.40 5.53
C THR A 23 13.99 0.92 6.81
N THR A 24 13.37 1.21 7.94
CA THR A 24 13.77 0.67 9.25
C THR A 24 12.53 0.55 10.13
N TYR A 25 12.60 -0.29 11.16
CA TYR A 25 11.50 -0.42 12.12
C TYR A 25 11.40 0.84 12.99
N ALA A 26 10.20 1.38 13.10
CA ALA A 26 9.96 2.50 14.01
C ALA A 26 10.01 2.02 15.47
N PRO A 27 10.81 2.66 16.34
CA PRO A 27 10.80 2.35 17.76
C PRO A 27 9.44 2.71 18.38
N PRO A 28 9.02 1.99 19.44
CA PRO A 28 7.67 2.13 20.02
C PRO A 28 7.39 3.52 20.61
N ASN A 29 8.44 4.27 20.97
CA ASN A 29 8.40 5.58 21.62
C ASN A 29 9.02 6.67 20.74
N ILE A 30 8.74 6.65 19.43
CA ILE A 30 9.28 7.63 18.50
C ILE A 30 8.89 9.06 18.91
N THR A 31 9.89 9.90 19.16
CA THR A 31 9.73 11.30 19.56
C THR A 31 10.48 12.22 18.59
N ASP A 32 11.59 11.74 18.05
CA ASP A 32 12.35 12.37 16.97
C ASP A 32 12.55 11.38 15.82
N MET A 33 12.06 11.75 14.64
CA MET A 33 12.19 10.93 13.42
C MET A 33 13.61 10.95 12.87
N GLU A 34 14.37 12.03 13.06
CA GLU A 34 15.73 12.14 12.53
C GLU A 34 16.70 11.30 13.36
N ALA A 35 16.50 11.24 14.69
CA ALA A 35 17.25 10.36 15.57
C ALA A 35 17.14 8.89 15.16
N VAL A 36 15.96 8.42 14.75
CA VAL A 36 15.76 7.03 14.29
C VAL A 36 16.72 6.66 13.15
N TRP A 37 16.92 7.54 12.18
CA TRP A 37 17.82 7.29 11.07
C TRP A 37 19.30 7.43 11.43
N LYS A 38 19.64 8.30 12.39
CA LYS A 38 21.02 8.51 12.86
C LYS A 38 21.52 7.37 13.75
N GLU A 39 20.63 6.80 14.56
CA GLU A 39 20.95 5.76 15.52
C GLU A 39 20.78 4.33 14.96
N ALA A 40 20.04 4.18 13.86
CA ALA A 40 19.86 2.89 13.19
C ALA A 40 21.21 2.30 12.74
N LYS A 41 21.44 1.04 13.10
CA LYS A 41 22.64 0.33 12.67
C LYS A 41 22.50 -0.16 11.22
N PRO A 42 23.61 -0.38 10.49
CA PRO A 42 23.56 -0.85 9.11
C PRO A 42 22.80 -2.18 8.90
N ASP A 43 22.80 -3.06 9.90
CA ASP A 43 22.08 -4.34 9.90
C ASP A 43 20.57 -4.20 10.15
N GLU A 44 20.12 -3.06 10.69
CA GLU A 44 18.72 -2.74 10.96
C GLU A 44 18.05 -1.98 9.81
N LEU A 45 18.84 -1.51 8.84
CA LEU A 45 18.37 -0.84 7.63
C LEU A 45 18.05 -1.87 6.54
N MET A 46 16.88 -1.74 5.92
CA MET A 46 16.52 -2.54 4.75
C MET A 46 16.44 -1.64 3.52
N ASP A 47 17.22 -1.98 2.50
CA ASP A 47 17.28 -1.24 1.24
C ASP A 47 16.68 -2.05 0.10
N SER A 48 15.75 -1.46 -0.64
CA SER A 48 15.23 -1.98 -1.91
C SER A 48 15.66 -1.08 -3.06
N LYS A 49 16.36 -1.66 -4.05
CA LYS A 49 16.84 -0.93 -5.24
C LYS A 49 15.98 -1.27 -6.44
N LEU A 50 15.35 -0.25 -7.02
CA LEU A 50 14.49 -0.37 -8.20
C LEU A 50 15.18 0.25 -9.40
N ARG A 51 15.14 -0.40 -10.56
CA ARG A 51 15.57 0.19 -11.83
C ARG A 51 14.38 0.88 -12.49
N CYS A 52 14.61 2.07 -13.02
CA CYS A 52 13.61 2.75 -13.83
C CYS A 52 13.67 2.21 -15.25
N VAL A 53 12.50 1.90 -15.81
CA VAL A 53 12.34 1.52 -17.21
C VAL A 53 11.37 2.52 -17.81
N PHE A 54 11.75 3.08 -18.95
CA PHE A 54 10.90 4.00 -19.70
C PHE A 54 10.36 3.28 -20.91
N GLU A 55 9.04 3.18 -20.97
CA GLU A 55 8.31 2.52 -22.05
C GLU A 55 7.40 3.54 -22.70
N MET A 56 7.50 3.65 -24.02
CA MET A 56 6.57 4.44 -24.82
C MET A 56 5.30 3.61 -25.02
N PRO A 57 4.09 4.15 -24.79
CA PRO A 57 2.86 3.41 -25.02
C PRO A 57 2.75 3.01 -26.50
N ASN A 58 2.71 1.71 -26.78
CA ASN A 58 2.44 1.24 -28.13
C ASN A 58 0.94 1.30 -28.42
N GLU A 59 0.59 1.83 -29.59
CA GLU A 59 -0.79 1.92 -30.07
C GLU A 59 -1.44 0.55 -30.35
N ASN A 60 -0.63 -0.51 -30.43
CA ASN A 60 -1.08 -1.88 -30.72
C ASN A 60 -1.37 -2.74 -29.46
N ASP A 61 -0.95 -2.33 -28.26
CA ASP A 61 -1.12 -3.12 -27.02
C ASP A 61 -2.53 -3.03 -26.40
N LYS A 62 -3.42 -2.22 -26.99
CA LYS A 62 -4.82 -2.13 -26.55
C LYS A 62 -5.68 -3.36 -26.86
N LEU A 63 -5.14 -4.36 -27.59
CA LEU A 63 -5.85 -5.59 -27.95
C LEU A 63 -5.47 -6.82 -27.11
N ASN A 64 -4.33 -6.82 -26.41
CA ASN A 64 -3.77 -8.04 -25.81
C ASN A 64 -3.96 -8.19 -24.28
N ASP A 65 -4.31 -7.12 -23.55
CA ASP A 65 -4.43 -7.19 -22.08
C ASP A 65 -5.71 -7.92 -21.59
N ILE A 66 -6.58 -8.38 -22.51
CA ILE A 66 -7.77 -9.18 -22.20
C ILE A 66 -7.50 -10.70 -22.32
N ASP A 67 -6.42 -11.13 -22.98
CA ASP A 67 -6.24 -12.56 -23.32
C ASP A 67 -5.09 -13.26 -22.56
N ALA A 68 -4.37 -12.57 -21.67
CA ALA A 68 -3.30 -13.17 -20.85
C ALA A 68 -3.80 -14.05 -19.69
N SER A 69 -5.12 -14.29 -19.60
CA SER A 69 -5.73 -15.22 -18.64
C SER A 69 -6.37 -16.43 -19.33
N LYS A 70 -5.64 -17.15 -20.18
CA LYS A 70 -5.88 -18.59 -20.38
C LYS A 70 -4.70 -19.35 -20.97
N SER A 71 -4.47 -20.49 -20.33
CA SER A 71 -3.38 -21.45 -20.48
C SER A 71 -3.16 -22.00 -21.90
N ALA A 72 -1.90 -22.34 -22.21
CA ALA A 72 -1.53 -23.40 -23.16
C ALA A 72 -2.12 -24.77 -22.71
N PRO A 73 -2.20 -25.86 -23.53
CA PRO A 73 -1.43 -26.16 -24.75
C PRO A 73 -2.23 -26.85 -25.91
N VAL A 74 -1.51 -27.18 -27.01
CA VAL A 74 -1.55 -28.44 -27.82
C VAL A 74 -1.46 -28.22 -29.34
N LEU A 75 -0.61 -29.06 -29.94
CA LEU A 75 -0.23 -29.22 -31.35
C LEU A 75 -1.38 -29.51 -32.33
N ASN A 76 -1.27 -29.04 -33.59
CA ASN A 76 -1.04 -29.92 -34.76
C ASN A 76 -1.05 -29.19 -36.13
N THR A 77 -0.32 -29.82 -37.05
CA THR A 77 0.10 -29.52 -38.43
C THR A 77 -1.02 -29.44 -39.49
N SER A 78 -0.93 -28.50 -40.45
CA SER A 78 -0.90 -28.75 -41.92
C SER A 78 -1.18 -27.52 -42.82
N LYS A 79 -0.24 -27.30 -43.76
CA LYS A 79 -0.27 -26.70 -45.13
C LYS A 79 -1.57 -26.04 -45.66
N GLN A 80 -1.48 -24.84 -46.28
CA GLN A 80 -1.29 -24.63 -47.74
C GLN A 80 -1.59 -23.16 -48.16
N ASP A 81 -0.93 -22.78 -49.23
CA ASP A 81 -0.72 -21.51 -49.96
C ASP A 81 -1.97 -20.87 -50.65
N GLY A 82 -1.98 -19.53 -50.84
CA GLY A 82 -2.79 -18.81 -51.87
C GLY A 82 -3.83 -17.73 -51.42
N PRO A 83 -4.15 -16.69 -52.24
CA PRO A 83 -4.21 -15.28 -51.82
C PRO A 83 -5.60 -14.58 -51.70
N MET A 84 -5.61 -13.47 -50.92
CA MET A 84 -6.64 -12.41 -50.64
C MET A 84 -7.28 -11.76 -51.91
N PRO A 85 -8.31 -10.85 -51.88
CA PRO A 85 -9.09 -10.26 -50.77
C PRO A 85 -10.62 -10.01 -50.98
N LYS A 86 -11.41 -9.90 -49.89
CA LYS A 86 -12.60 -9.00 -49.78
C LYS A 86 -12.84 -8.52 -48.34
N PRO A 87 -13.23 -7.25 -48.11
CA PRO A 87 -13.40 -6.68 -46.78
C PRO A 87 -14.82 -6.87 -46.25
N HIS A 88 -14.95 -7.51 -45.09
CA HIS A 88 -16.17 -7.49 -44.27
C HIS A 88 -15.76 -7.27 -42.82
N SER A 89 -15.71 -6.02 -42.36
CA SER A 89 -15.61 -5.72 -40.92
C SER A 89 -16.03 -4.29 -40.62
N VAL A 90 -17.35 -4.06 -40.55
CA VAL A 90 -17.88 -2.82 -39.96
C VAL A 90 -19.01 -3.04 -38.95
N SER A 91 -19.38 -4.30 -38.64
CA SER A 91 -20.54 -4.58 -37.77
C SER A 91 -20.18 -4.96 -36.32
N LEU A 92 -19.00 -5.54 -36.07
CA LEU A 92 -18.65 -6.04 -34.73
C LEU A 92 -18.21 -4.91 -33.78
N ASN A 93 -17.51 -3.89 -34.29
CA ASN A 93 -17.01 -2.77 -33.49
C ASN A 93 -18.12 -1.93 -32.85
N ASP A 94 -19.27 -1.78 -33.50
CA ASP A 94 -20.40 -0.97 -32.98
C ASP A 94 -21.07 -1.61 -31.75
N THR A 95 -21.07 -2.94 -31.66
CA THR A 95 -21.65 -3.66 -30.52
C THR A 95 -20.74 -3.58 -29.30
N GLU A 96 -19.42 -3.70 -29.51
CA GLU A 96 -18.42 -3.64 -28.45
C GLU A 96 -18.25 -2.22 -27.93
N THR A 97 -18.22 -1.21 -28.81
CA THR A 97 -18.19 0.20 -28.40
C THR A 97 -19.44 0.57 -27.60
N ARG A 98 -20.62 0.07 -27.96
CA ARG A 98 -21.84 0.28 -27.18
C ARG A 98 -21.74 -0.33 -25.77
N LYS A 99 -21.24 -1.57 -25.65
CA LYS A 99 -21.03 -2.22 -24.35
C LYS A 99 -20.00 -1.47 -23.49
N LEU A 100 -18.91 -1.01 -24.07
CA LEU A 100 -17.88 -0.22 -23.39
C LEU A 100 -18.43 1.12 -22.87
N VAL A 101 -19.30 1.77 -23.64
CA VAL A 101 -19.98 3.02 -23.22
C VAL A 101 -20.96 2.76 -22.08
N GLU A 102 -21.70 1.66 -22.11
CA GLU A 102 -22.59 1.26 -21.01
C GLU A 102 -21.81 0.94 -19.73
N GLU A 103 -20.69 0.22 -19.84
CA GLU A 103 -19.79 -0.05 -18.72
C GLU A 103 -19.14 1.22 -18.16
N CYS A 104 -18.67 2.13 -19.03
CA CYS A 104 -18.15 3.43 -18.58
C CYS A 104 -19.22 4.20 -17.79
N LYS A 105 -20.47 4.21 -18.25
CA LYS A 105 -21.57 4.86 -17.51
C LYS A 105 -21.85 4.20 -16.18
N ARG A 106 -21.83 2.86 -16.12
CA ARG A 106 -22.02 2.09 -14.89
C ARG A 106 -20.92 2.37 -13.88
N LEU A 107 -19.66 2.29 -14.31
CA LEU A 107 -18.50 2.59 -13.49
C LEU A 107 -18.50 4.05 -13.01
N GLN A 108 -18.90 4.99 -13.85
CA GLN A 108 -19.02 6.40 -13.47
C GLN A 108 -20.08 6.60 -12.38
N ALA A 109 -21.22 5.90 -12.46
CA ALA A 109 -22.24 5.91 -11.42
C ALA A 109 -21.72 5.28 -10.10
N GLU A 110 -20.93 4.21 -10.20
CA GLU A 110 -20.31 3.56 -9.03
C GLU A 110 -19.25 4.46 -8.37
N ILE A 111 -18.43 5.17 -9.15
CA ILE A 111 -17.50 6.17 -8.65
C ILE A 111 -18.24 7.29 -7.91
N MET A 112 -19.34 7.81 -8.48
CA MET A 112 -20.15 8.84 -7.82
C MET A 112 -20.73 8.34 -6.50
N LYS A 113 -21.27 7.11 -6.49
CA LYS A 113 -21.82 6.47 -5.30
C LYS A 113 -20.75 6.28 -4.21
N LEU A 114 -19.61 5.71 -4.57
CA LEU A 114 -18.49 5.50 -3.64
C LEU A 114 -17.94 6.83 -3.12
N THR A 115 -17.91 7.87 -3.95
CA THR A 115 -17.49 9.22 -3.54
C THR A 115 -18.44 9.81 -2.51
N ASP A 116 -19.76 9.67 -2.72
CA ASP A 116 -20.77 10.11 -1.77
C ASP A 116 -20.70 9.32 -0.45
N GLU A 117 -20.51 8.00 -0.51
CA GLU A 117 -20.30 7.16 0.67
C GLU A 117 -19.02 7.56 1.43
N ASN A 118 -17.93 7.85 0.73
CA ASN A 118 -16.68 8.32 1.35
C ASN A 118 -16.86 9.68 2.03
N ARG A 119 -17.60 10.60 1.39
CA ARG A 119 -17.95 11.90 1.97
C ARG A 119 -18.77 11.70 3.24
N HIS A 120 -19.78 10.84 3.20
CA HIS A 120 -20.62 10.54 4.36
C HIS A 120 -19.82 9.92 5.52
N LEU A 121 -18.93 8.97 5.23
CA LEU A 121 -18.06 8.37 6.24
C LEU A 121 -17.08 9.37 6.85
N ARG A 122 -16.57 10.32 6.05
CA ARG A 122 -15.74 11.42 6.56
C ARG A 122 -16.52 12.35 7.48
N ASP A 123 -17.76 12.68 7.13
CA ASP A 123 -18.63 13.52 7.94
C ASP A 123 -19.02 12.83 9.27
N GLU A 124 -19.33 11.53 9.23
CA GLU A 124 -19.58 10.72 10.43
C GLU A 124 -18.32 10.59 11.30
N GLY A 125 -17.14 10.39 10.69
CA GLY A 125 -15.86 10.36 11.40
C GLY A 125 -15.53 11.70 12.09
N LEU A 126 -15.86 12.82 11.45
CA LEU A 126 -15.75 14.15 12.04
C LEU A 126 -16.75 14.34 13.19
N ARG A 127 -17.98 13.83 13.06
CA ARG A 127 -19.01 13.89 14.11
C ARG A 127 -18.62 13.07 15.33
N LEU A 128 -18.14 11.85 15.15
CA LEU A 128 -17.61 10.99 16.24
C LEU A 128 -16.43 11.65 16.96
N ARG A 129 -15.51 12.28 16.22
CA ARG A 129 -14.40 13.04 16.82
C ARG A 129 -14.89 14.27 17.57
N LYS A 130 -15.94 14.95 17.09
CA LYS A 130 -16.53 16.12 17.74
C LYS A 130 -17.30 15.76 19.01
N VAL A 131 -17.98 14.61 19.06
CA VAL A 131 -18.62 14.09 20.28
C VAL A 131 -17.56 13.65 21.30
N ALA A 132 -16.46 13.01 20.87
CA ALA A 132 -15.35 12.64 21.76
C ALA A 132 -14.55 13.85 22.31
N HIS A 133 -14.57 14.99 21.61
CA HIS A 133 -13.93 16.24 22.06
C HIS A 133 -14.86 17.18 22.84
N SER A 134 -16.17 17.00 22.77
CA SER A 134 -17.15 17.89 23.44
C SER A 134 -17.34 17.58 24.92
N ASP A 135 -16.78 16.49 25.45
CA ASP A 135 -16.80 16.17 26.90
C ASP A 135 -15.59 16.72 27.67
N LYS A 136 -14.69 17.46 27.00
CA LYS A 136 -13.54 18.11 27.64
C LYS A 136 -13.41 19.56 27.20
N SER A 137 -14.38 20.40 27.59
CA SER A 137 -14.15 21.84 27.60
C SER A 137 -14.92 22.50 28.74
N GLY A 138 -14.18 22.82 29.80
CA GLY A 138 -14.68 23.48 31.00
C GLY A 138 -13.56 23.87 31.98
N SER A 139 -12.61 24.69 31.51
CA SER A 139 -11.72 25.62 32.25
C SER A 139 -10.79 25.11 33.39
N PRO A 140 -9.65 25.80 33.66
CA PRO A 140 -8.50 25.24 34.35
C PRO A 140 -8.50 25.59 35.84
N THR A 141 -8.32 24.60 36.72
CA THR A 141 -7.56 24.74 37.98
C THR A 141 -7.48 23.40 38.72
N ALA A 142 -6.40 23.28 39.50
CA ALA A 142 -6.18 22.32 40.57
C ALA A 142 -5.77 20.88 40.17
N LEU A 143 -4.51 20.60 40.52
CA LEU A 143 -3.96 19.33 40.99
C LEU A 143 -5.02 18.24 41.24
N ALA A 144 -4.99 17.19 40.42
CA ALA A 144 -5.56 15.90 40.78
C ALA A 144 -4.72 14.81 40.12
N LEU A 145 -3.79 14.28 40.91
CA LEU A 145 -3.36 12.89 40.85
C LEU A 145 -4.61 12.02 40.68
N ARG A 146 -4.72 11.33 39.54
CA ARG A 146 -5.66 10.21 39.42
C ARG A 146 -5.05 9.12 38.56
N ASP A 147 -4.32 8.26 39.26
CA ASP A 147 -4.12 6.86 38.92
C ASP A 147 -5.46 6.23 38.50
N ASN A 148 -5.48 5.62 37.32
CA ASN A 148 -6.32 4.44 37.08
C ASN A 148 -5.87 3.72 35.80
N GLY A 149 -5.05 2.67 35.95
CA GLY A 149 -4.55 1.86 34.85
C GLY A 149 -3.97 0.52 35.30
N SER A 150 -4.84 -0.33 35.85
CA SER A 150 -4.70 -1.80 35.95
C SER A 150 -3.46 -2.40 36.65
N ASN A 151 -3.63 -2.76 37.94
CA ASN A 151 -3.29 -4.04 38.61
C ASN A 151 -2.05 -4.89 38.19
N SER A 152 -1.04 -4.36 37.52
CA SER A 152 0.17 -5.11 37.14
C SER A 152 1.20 -5.19 38.28
N LEU A 153 1.10 -4.33 39.29
CA LEU A 153 2.04 -4.26 40.41
C LEU A 153 2.16 -5.58 41.20
N PRO A 154 1.07 -6.30 41.57
CA PRO A 154 1.19 -7.59 42.25
C PRO A 154 1.89 -8.66 41.38
N SER A 155 1.62 -8.68 40.07
CA SER A 155 2.25 -9.64 39.15
C SER A 155 3.73 -9.34 38.96
N LEU A 156 4.10 -8.06 38.84
CA LEU A 156 5.49 -7.63 38.71
C LEU A 156 6.31 -7.98 39.96
N LEU A 157 5.75 -7.80 41.16
CA LEU A 157 6.42 -8.16 42.42
C LEU A 157 6.68 -9.67 42.52
N VAL A 158 5.75 -10.51 42.06
CA VAL A 158 5.93 -11.97 42.04
C VAL A 158 7.05 -12.38 41.10
N VAL A 159 7.13 -11.77 39.90
CA VAL A 159 8.22 -12.05 38.94
C VAL A 159 9.56 -11.64 39.52
N ILE A 160 9.65 -10.45 40.13
CA ILE A 160 10.87 -9.96 40.76
C ILE A 160 11.29 -10.90 41.91
N ALA A 161 10.35 -11.31 42.77
CA ALA A 161 10.64 -12.25 43.87
C ALA A 161 11.13 -13.61 43.37
N ALA A 162 10.55 -14.15 42.30
CA ALA A 162 10.97 -15.42 41.70
C ALA A 162 12.40 -15.38 41.17
N ILE A 163 12.83 -14.25 40.56
CA ILE A 163 14.20 -14.06 40.08
C ILE A 163 15.18 -14.06 41.25
N PHE A 164 14.88 -13.34 42.33
CA PHE A 164 15.74 -13.33 43.52
C PHE A 164 15.84 -14.72 44.15
N ILE A 165 14.71 -15.42 44.36
CA ILE A 165 14.70 -16.76 44.95
C ILE A 165 15.49 -17.75 44.07
N GLY A 166 15.30 -17.70 42.75
CA GLY A 166 16.04 -18.54 41.80
C GLY A 166 17.54 -18.23 41.80
N PHE A 167 17.92 -16.96 41.89
CA PHE A 167 19.33 -16.55 41.99
C PHE A 167 19.97 -17.04 43.28
N PHE A 168 19.31 -16.88 44.44
CA PHE A 168 19.81 -17.36 45.72
C PHE A 168 19.93 -18.89 45.77
N LEU A 169 18.94 -19.63 45.27
CA LEU A 169 18.99 -21.09 45.20
C LEU A 169 20.09 -21.56 44.24
N GLY A 170 20.22 -20.93 43.07
CA GLY A 170 21.30 -21.24 42.12
C GLY A 170 22.70 -20.98 42.70
N LYS A 171 22.87 -19.92 43.48
CA LYS A 171 24.14 -19.58 44.15
C LYS A 171 24.49 -20.45 45.35
N PHE A 172 23.52 -21.21 45.89
CA PHE A 172 23.72 -22.10 47.03
C PHE A 172 23.82 -23.58 46.63
N ILE A 173 23.38 -23.94 45.42
CA ILE A 173 23.41 -25.32 44.89
C ILE A 173 24.62 -25.56 43.95
N LEU A 174 25.27 -24.49 43.45
CA LEU A 174 26.55 -24.52 42.72
C LEU A 174 27.67 -23.91 43.58
#